data_AF-F8L0Q5-F1
#
_entry.id   AF-F8L0Q5-F1
#
_cell.length_a   1.000
_cell.length_b   1.000
_cell.length_c   1.000
_cell.angle_alpha   90.00
_cell.angle_beta   90.00
_cell.angle_gamma   90.00
#
_symmetry.space_group_name_H-M   'P 1'
#
loop_
_entity.id
_entity.type
_entity.pdbx_description
1 polymer ?
#
loop_
_entity_poly.entity_id
_entity_poly.type
_entity_poly.pdbx_seq_one_letter_code
_entity_poly.pdbx_strand_id
1 'polypeptide(L)'
;MAKIEENLSEFTQMLEQDKAIRYQNNEWHIEKGAKSFCRRLFRLEQTRMREVAKAFNAFLDQQERIPVVFSTQGVIENKQKEKFEGILKASKEIKKRLQSSNSKKNQGALRALKMRTIALKYRVGKELGGLDLQKAEHIDEQLKDAITEAFKGWKERQTVYSEKAITPTEQNIIRNLCQYPKFVKMLLKDPYQKEECFKRLLRDRYGVQEYIEFYSIYKRMEECLLVGWIGRFGKQLLSVETERDGSIQRKVVTLKVEGKKVNILDEKSSVTFDGHLKVDIKNVLDVFKAKNDDPGNFAIFGPNGVTRFNVHVHDHYNAEKNCYEPIDMTQPNIPWWERYPVFEIVSRQEVSRRHPQAINKEGCATDVAGHLNGGKWLVIEKASKESPGLDLDANHGYLDIYIPAGPDHYMLVPIGKFASQFPKGFLGRLKFIMGTFEGKIAYGDENQCYSRRQQASVPYLVEEDLGKKLMELIRQDILLSREGFLIFQFPWENCSHWAHFKLKAALGKKIIVNHYKLSILKITPSNPVLKKLVKGVSRTPKKIHPPLIKFVLFFFGSFRKKETMEKGELTEKSMSRVFKQSTGEEVEIYLPGNLHEKIKEGSIVGTLSVGPFVQP
;
A
#
# COMPACT_ATOMS: atom_id res chain seq x y z
N MET A 1 35.79 23.30 -6.21
CA MET A 1 34.96 22.13 -5.84
C MET A 1 33.86 22.05 -6.88
N ALA A 2 33.43 20.86 -7.27
CA ALA A 2 32.56 20.71 -8.45
C ALA A 2 31.38 19.78 -8.18
N LYS A 3 30.21 20.06 -8.75
CA LYS A 3 29.10 19.10 -8.80
C LYS A 3 29.32 18.07 -9.90
N ILE A 4 28.83 16.84 -9.68
CA ILE A 4 28.93 15.76 -10.69
C ILE A 4 28.13 16.13 -11.95
N GLU A 5 26.96 16.73 -11.79
CA GLU A 5 26.08 17.11 -12.91
C GLU A 5 26.73 18.12 -13.86
N GLU A 6 27.40 19.13 -13.30
CA GLU A 6 28.01 20.22 -14.06
C GLU A 6 29.37 19.80 -14.67
N ASN A 7 30.05 18.79 -14.11
CA ASN A 7 31.43 18.41 -14.48
C ASN A 7 31.60 16.89 -14.70
N LEU A 8 30.62 16.24 -15.30
CA LEU A 8 30.60 14.78 -15.48
C LEU A 8 31.80 14.25 -16.27
N SER A 9 32.20 14.97 -17.34
CA SER A 9 33.33 14.57 -18.18
C SER A 9 34.65 14.55 -17.39
N GLU A 10 34.94 15.65 -16.69
CA GLU A 10 36.14 15.76 -15.84
C GLU A 10 36.10 14.74 -14.70
N PHE A 11 34.95 14.58 -14.04
CA PHE A 11 34.78 13.58 -12.99
C PHE A 11 35.09 12.15 -13.49
N THR A 12 34.63 11.83 -14.70
CA THR A 12 34.87 10.52 -15.34
C THR A 12 36.34 10.35 -15.69
N GLN A 13 36.97 11.36 -16.27
CA GLN A 13 38.40 11.35 -16.60
C GLN A 13 39.26 11.13 -15.33
N MET A 14 38.92 11.78 -14.22
CA MET A 14 39.62 11.58 -12.95
C MET A 14 39.41 10.18 -12.38
N LEU A 15 38.27 9.55 -12.65
CA LEU A 15 38.02 8.14 -12.30
C LEU A 15 38.86 7.18 -13.15
N GLU A 16 39.04 7.47 -14.44
CA GLU A 16 39.86 6.65 -15.34
C GLU A 16 41.36 6.73 -14.99
N GLN A 17 41.84 7.91 -14.61
CA GLN A 17 43.23 8.14 -14.22
C GLN A 17 43.61 7.63 -12.80
N ASP A 18 42.79 6.77 -12.20
CA ASP A 18 42.93 6.26 -10.84
C ASP A 18 43.16 7.34 -9.74
N LYS A 19 42.63 8.57 -9.95
CA LYS A 19 42.84 9.66 -8.98
C LYS A 19 42.03 9.43 -7.69
N ALA A 20 42.56 9.97 -6.60
CA ALA A 20 41.96 9.97 -5.26
C ALA A 20 40.80 10.99 -5.17
N ILE A 21 39.60 10.61 -5.58
CA ILE A 21 38.42 11.48 -5.56
C ILE A 21 37.72 11.40 -4.20
N ARG A 22 37.36 12.57 -3.64
CA ARG A 22 36.57 12.70 -2.42
C ARG A 22 35.28 13.48 -2.71
N TYR A 23 34.22 13.10 -2.02
CA TYR A 23 32.93 13.79 -2.03
C TYR A 23 32.64 14.40 -0.66
N GLN A 24 32.33 15.69 -0.60
CA GLN A 24 32.00 16.44 0.62
C GLN A 24 31.13 17.66 0.26
N ASN A 25 30.15 17.99 1.09
CA ASN A 25 29.27 19.16 0.89
C ASN A 25 28.59 19.19 -0.48
N ASN A 26 28.11 18.04 -0.97
CA ASN A 26 27.53 17.86 -2.30
C ASN A 26 28.48 18.11 -3.50
N GLU A 27 29.78 18.20 -3.26
CA GLU A 27 30.77 18.47 -4.28
C GLU A 27 31.90 17.43 -4.25
N TRP A 28 32.51 17.20 -5.41
CA TRP A 28 33.69 16.35 -5.54
C TRP A 28 34.96 17.20 -5.73
N HIS A 29 36.09 16.64 -5.29
CA HIS A 29 37.43 17.19 -5.52
C HIS A 29 38.49 16.08 -5.47
N ILE A 30 39.67 16.39 -6.02
CA ILE A 30 40.84 15.51 -5.96
C ILE A 30 41.59 15.77 -4.65
N GLU A 31 41.83 14.72 -3.89
CA GLU A 31 42.63 14.77 -2.66
C GLU A 31 44.12 14.80 -3.01
N LYS A 32 44.80 15.92 -2.72
CA LYS A 32 46.23 16.13 -3.02
C LYS A 32 47.13 15.85 -1.81
N GLY A 33 48.39 15.45 -2.06
CA GLY A 33 49.49 15.46 -1.10
C GLY A 33 49.49 14.35 -0.02
N ALA A 34 50.21 14.58 1.07
CA ALA A 34 50.46 13.62 2.17
C ALA A 34 49.18 13.04 2.80
N LYS A 35 48.06 13.79 2.79
CA LYS A 35 46.76 13.31 3.28
C LYS A 35 46.20 12.13 2.48
N SER A 36 46.40 12.12 1.16
CA SER A 36 46.02 11.00 0.28
C SER A 36 46.85 9.76 0.60
N PHE A 37 48.16 9.96 0.80
CA PHE A 37 49.10 8.89 1.18
C PHE A 37 48.79 8.30 2.57
N CYS A 38 48.62 9.12 3.60
CA CYS A 38 48.27 8.67 4.95
C CYS A 38 46.96 7.86 4.96
N ARG A 39 45.92 8.31 4.25
CA ARG A 39 44.64 7.59 4.22
C ARG A 39 44.70 6.27 3.46
N ARG A 40 45.56 6.18 2.43
CA ARG A 40 45.89 4.94 1.74
C ARG A 40 46.56 3.95 2.70
N LEU A 41 47.51 4.43 3.51
CA LEU A 41 48.16 3.68 4.59
C LEU A 41 47.17 3.19 5.67
N PHE A 42 46.20 4.02 6.07
CA PHE A 42 45.18 3.67 7.08
C PHE A 42 43.94 2.93 6.51
N ARG A 43 43.97 2.43 5.26
CA ARG A 43 42.84 1.74 4.61
C ARG A 43 41.52 2.53 4.57
N LEU A 44 41.58 3.86 4.67
CA LEU A 44 40.41 4.76 4.62
C LEU A 44 39.87 4.96 3.20
N GLU A 45 40.55 4.39 2.18
CA GLU A 45 40.08 4.38 0.79
C GLU A 45 38.72 3.72 0.62
N GLN A 46 38.42 2.70 1.42
CA GLN A 46 37.13 2.02 1.35
C GLN A 46 35.98 2.95 1.74
N THR A 47 36.18 3.81 2.74
CA THR A 47 35.18 4.79 3.17
C THR A 47 35.04 5.88 2.12
N ARG A 48 36.14 6.37 1.54
CA ARG A 48 36.13 7.38 0.48
C ARG A 48 35.34 6.90 -0.74
N MET A 49 35.65 5.71 -1.26
CA MET A 49 34.96 5.17 -2.43
C MET A 49 33.48 4.89 -2.18
N ARG A 50 33.10 4.57 -0.94
CA ARG A 50 31.70 4.45 -0.55
C ARG A 50 30.94 5.76 -0.71
N GLU A 51 31.51 6.87 -0.24
CA GLU A 51 30.85 8.18 -0.34
C GLU A 51 30.76 8.66 -1.79
N VAL A 52 31.79 8.42 -2.61
CA VAL A 52 31.74 8.65 -4.06
C VAL A 52 30.60 7.85 -4.71
N ALA A 53 30.48 6.56 -4.37
CA ALA A 53 29.44 5.71 -4.92
C ALA A 53 28.03 6.12 -4.48
N LYS A 54 27.85 6.55 -3.22
CA LYS A 54 26.58 7.08 -2.73
C LYS A 54 26.18 8.37 -3.45
N ALA A 55 27.12 9.30 -3.59
CA ALA A 55 26.91 10.55 -4.32
C ALA A 55 26.53 10.28 -5.78
N PHE A 56 27.24 9.35 -6.43
CA PHE A 56 26.94 8.99 -7.81
C PHE A 56 25.60 8.27 -7.96
N ASN A 57 25.20 7.43 -6.99
CA ASN A 57 23.84 6.85 -6.96
C ASN A 57 22.76 7.93 -6.80
N ALA A 58 22.98 8.93 -5.96
CA ALA A 58 22.04 10.06 -5.82
C ALA A 58 21.96 10.90 -7.10
N PHE A 59 23.09 11.09 -7.79
CA PHE A 59 23.10 11.71 -9.11
C PHE A 59 22.30 10.89 -10.14
N LEU A 60 22.44 9.56 -10.16
CA LEU A 60 21.61 8.69 -11.02
C LEU A 60 20.11 8.81 -10.70
N ASP A 61 19.74 8.89 -9.43
CA ASP A 61 18.35 9.11 -9.00
C ASP A 61 17.82 10.47 -9.51
N GLN A 62 18.64 11.52 -9.48
CA GLN A 62 18.27 12.82 -10.07
C GLN A 62 18.09 12.74 -11.59
N GLN A 63 18.90 11.92 -12.29
CA GLN A 63 18.72 11.73 -13.73
C GLN A 63 17.44 10.99 -14.09
N GLU A 64 16.82 10.24 -13.16
CA GLU A 64 15.50 9.63 -13.39
C GLU A 64 14.36 10.65 -13.45
N ARG A 65 14.54 11.82 -12.83
CA ARG A 65 13.59 12.95 -12.85
C ARG A 65 13.64 13.80 -14.12
N ILE A 66 14.54 13.47 -15.04
CA ILE A 66 14.69 14.16 -16.32
C ILE A 66 14.10 13.24 -17.40
N PRO A 67 13.14 13.72 -18.21
CA PRO A 67 12.61 12.95 -19.34
C PRO A 67 13.72 12.53 -20.30
N VAL A 68 13.67 11.28 -20.79
CA VAL A 68 14.52 10.85 -21.90
C VAL A 68 13.88 11.34 -23.19
N VAL A 69 14.65 11.98 -24.07
CA VAL A 69 14.13 12.57 -25.29
C VAL A 69 14.66 11.79 -26.49
N PHE A 70 13.76 11.42 -27.39
CA PHE A 70 14.05 10.82 -28.68
C PHE A 70 13.59 11.81 -29.73
N SER A 71 14.48 12.24 -30.62
CA SER A 71 14.19 13.29 -31.60
C SER A 71 14.84 12.94 -32.92
N THR A 72 14.14 13.17 -34.04
CA THR A 72 14.74 13.07 -35.37
C THR A 72 15.70 14.23 -35.68
N GLN A 73 15.70 15.28 -34.86
CA GLN A 73 16.69 16.35 -34.93
C GLN A 73 17.94 15.93 -34.14
N GLY A 74 18.87 15.27 -34.83
CA GLY A 74 20.02 14.55 -34.23
C GLY A 74 20.92 15.33 -33.26
N VAL A 75 20.83 16.67 -33.18
CA VAL A 75 21.64 17.47 -32.22
C VAL A 75 21.24 17.21 -30.76
N ILE A 76 19.94 17.15 -30.45
CA ILE A 76 19.47 16.91 -29.07
C ILE A 76 19.77 15.47 -28.66
N GLU A 77 19.51 14.53 -29.57
CA GLU A 77 19.76 13.11 -29.39
C GLU A 77 21.26 12.82 -29.14
N ASN A 78 22.15 13.40 -29.95
CA ASN A 78 23.60 13.24 -29.80
C ASN A 78 24.11 13.75 -28.44
N LYS A 79 23.66 14.93 -28.00
CA LYS A 79 24.05 15.48 -26.68
C LYS A 79 23.61 14.58 -25.53
N GLN A 80 22.40 14.01 -25.61
CA GLN A 80 21.92 13.08 -24.58
C GLN A 80 22.69 11.76 -24.63
N LYS A 81 22.98 11.24 -25.82
CA LYS A 81 23.79 10.05 -26.01
C LYS A 81 25.18 10.21 -25.38
N GLU A 82 25.89 11.29 -25.68
CA GLU A 82 27.21 11.59 -25.08
C GLU A 82 27.13 11.67 -23.56
N LYS A 83 26.10 12.35 -23.03
CA LYS A 83 25.86 12.42 -21.58
C LYS A 83 25.67 11.04 -20.98
N PHE A 84 24.79 10.21 -21.55
CA PHE A 84 24.51 8.87 -21.01
C PHE A 84 25.73 7.94 -21.13
N GLU A 85 26.49 8.01 -22.23
CA GLU A 85 27.76 7.28 -22.37
C GLU A 85 28.76 7.67 -21.28
N GLY A 86 28.89 8.97 -20.97
CA GLY A 86 29.71 9.47 -19.85
C GLY A 86 29.27 8.89 -18.50
N ILE A 87 27.96 8.88 -18.22
CA ILE A 87 27.40 8.29 -16.99
C ILE A 87 27.71 6.79 -16.91
N LEU A 88 27.58 6.06 -18.03
CA LEU A 88 27.85 4.63 -18.09
C LEU A 88 29.34 4.31 -17.91
N LYS A 89 30.25 5.15 -18.44
CA LYS A 89 31.70 5.06 -18.21
C LYS A 89 32.04 5.30 -16.73
N ALA A 90 31.58 6.39 -16.13
CA ALA A 90 31.79 6.65 -14.70
C ALA A 90 31.27 5.51 -13.82
N SER A 91 30.08 4.99 -14.14
CA SER A 91 29.49 3.84 -13.44
C SER A 91 30.40 2.61 -13.49
N LYS A 92 31.04 2.35 -14.64
CA LYS A 92 31.94 1.21 -14.83
C LYS A 92 33.19 1.35 -13.96
N GLU A 93 33.80 2.53 -13.93
CA GLU A 93 35.01 2.77 -13.14
C GLU A 93 34.74 2.72 -11.62
N ILE A 94 33.63 3.30 -11.16
CA ILE A 94 33.25 3.20 -9.74
C ILE A 94 32.98 1.73 -9.36
N LYS A 95 32.34 0.94 -10.22
CA LYS A 95 32.13 -0.50 -9.99
C LYS A 95 33.44 -1.26 -9.86
N LYS A 96 34.39 -1.03 -10.77
CA LYS A 96 35.72 -1.66 -10.75
C LYS A 96 36.43 -1.39 -9.42
N ARG A 97 36.40 -0.14 -8.95
CA ARG A 97 37.01 0.27 -7.67
C ARG A 97 36.31 -0.32 -6.44
N LEU A 98 34.99 -0.55 -6.50
CA LEU A 98 34.24 -1.15 -5.38
C LEU A 98 34.32 -2.68 -5.32
N GLN A 99 34.51 -3.35 -6.47
CA GLN A 99 34.53 -4.82 -6.57
C GLN A 99 35.65 -5.45 -5.75
N SER A 100 36.78 -4.77 -5.57
CA SER A 100 37.91 -5.23 -4.75
C SER A 100 37.66 -5.16 -3.23
N SER A 101 36.53 -4.60 -2.80
CA SER A 101 36.25 -4.38 -1.37
C SER A 101 35.36 -5.47 -0.78
N ASN A 102 35.82 -6.11 0.30
CA ASN A 102 35.01 -7.07 1.08
C ASN A 102 34.04 -6.42 2.09
N SER A 103 34.00 -5.09 2.18
CA SER A 103 33.15 -4.38 3.13
C SER A 103 31.67 -4.52 2.78
N LYS A 104 30.84 -4.98 3.73
CA LYS A 104 29.37 -5.08 3.57
C LYS A 104 28.74 -3.75 3.11
N LYS A 105 29.23 -2.61 3.61
CA LYS A 105 28.74 -1.27 3.23
C LYS A 105 29.08 -0.93 1.78
N ASN A 106 30.28 -1.29 1.32
CA ASN A 106 30.71 -1.06 -0.07
C ASN A 106 30.00 -1.99 -1.03
N GLN A 107 29.77 -3.24 -0.63
CA GLN A 107 28.94 -4.18 -1.38
C GLN A 107 27.50 -3.67 -1.50
N GLY A 108 26.93 -3.05 -0.46
CA GLY A 108 25.64 -2.36 -0.54
C GLY A 108 25.60 -1.24 -1.57
N ALA A 109 26.61 -0.35 -1.56
CA ALA A 109 26.73 0.72 -2.55
C ALA A 109 26.93 0.18 -3.98
N LEU A 110 27.71 -0.89 -4.14
CA LEU A 110 27.94 -1.56 -5.42
C LEU A 110 26.65 -2.19 -5.97
N ARG A 111 25.85 -2.84 -5.13
CA ARG A 111 24.53 -3.39 -5.51
C ARG A 111 23.60 -2.30 -6.02
N ALA A 112 23.49 -1.20 -5.27
CA ALA A 112 22.69 -0.04 -5.65
C ALA A 112 23.13 0.56 -6.99
N LEU A 113 24.44 0.66 -7.22
CA LEU A 113 25.01 1.16 -8.46
C LEU A 113 24.78 0.20 -9.63
N LYS A 114 24.94 -1.11 -9.43
CA LYS A 114 24.63 -2.11 -10.45
C LYS A 114 23.19 -1.99 -10.92
N MET A 115 22.26 -1.86 -9.98
CA MET A 115 20.84 -1.72 -10.26
C MET A 115 20.57 -0.46 -11.09
N ARG A 116 20.94 0.72 -10.59
CA ARG A 116 20.71 2.01 -11.29
C ARG A 116 21.36 2.08 -12.67
N THR A 117 22.54 1.49 -12.87
CA THR A 117 23.13 1.43 -14.21
C THR A 117 22.32 0.54 -15.16
N ILE A 118 21.76 -0.59 -14.68
CA ILE A 118 20.91 -1.44 -15.53
C ILE A 118 19.60 -0.71 -15.84
N ALA A 119 18.98 -0.05 -14.84
CA ALA A 119 17.82 0.81 -15.02
C ALA A 119 18.06 1.85 -16.13
N LEU A 120 19.16 2.61 -16.01
CA LEU A 120 19.53 3.62 -17.00
C LEU A 120 19.65 3.04 -18.40
N LYS A 121 20.30 1.89 -18.56
CA LYS A 121 20.47 1.25 -19.87
C LYS A 121 19.14 0.92 -20.53
N TYR A 122 18.20 0.34 -19.80
CA TYR A 122 16.87 0.03 -20.34
C TYR A 122 16.03 1.30 -20.58
N ARG A 123 16.15 2.29 -19.68
CA ARG A 123 15.41 3.54 -19.79
C ARG A 123 15.73 4.31 -21.07
N VAL A 124 17.02 4.38 -21.45
CA VAL A 124 17.49 5.15 -22.61
C VAL A 124 17.41 4.38 -23.95
N GLY A 125 17.22 3.05 -23.93
CA GLY A 125 17.13 2.24 -25.14
C GLY A 125 18.42 2.18 -25.95
N LYS A 126 18.49 1.35 -26.99
CA LYS A 126 19.69 1.24 -27.84
C LYS A 126 19.98 2.52 -28.63
N GLU A 127 18.95 3.29 -28.98
CA GLU A 127 19.05 4.57 -29.70
C GLU A 127 20.07 5.51 -29.03
N LEU A 128 20.06 5.57 -27.69
CA LEU A 128 20.97 6.39 -26.89
C LEU A 128 22.10 5.59 -26.22
N GLY A 129 22.50 4.45 -26.80
CA GLY A 129 23.62 3.62 -26.31
C GLY A 129 23.30 2.67 -25.15
N GLY A 130 22.02 2.42 -24.89
CA GLY A 130 21.49 1.56 -23.83
C GLY A 130 21.14 0.13 -24.30
N LEU A 131 20.02 -0.38 -23.79
CA LEU A 131 19.50 -1.72 -24.05
C LEU A 131 18.00 -1.65 -24.31
N ASP A 132 17.53 -2.39 -25.30
CA ASP A 132 16.10 -2.55 -25.53
C ASP A 132 15.57 -3.76 -24.77
N LEU A 133 14.25 -3.78 -24.61
CA LEU A 133 13.51 -4.95 -24.14
C LEU A 133 13.69 -6.11 -25.14
N GLN A 134 13.78 -7.31 -24.60
CA GLN A 134 13.67 -8.52 -25.40
C GLN A 134 12.20 -8.69 -25.80
N LYS A 135 11.94 -8.97 -27.08
CA LYS A 135 10.59 -9.26 -27.56
C LYS A 135 10.03 -10.50 -26.84
N ALA A 136 8.72 -10.55 -26.64
CA ALA A 136 8.08 -11.60 -25.85
C ALA A 136 8.32 -13.01 -26.43
N GLU A 137 8.32 -13.13 -27.75
CA GLU A 137 8.58 -14.35 -28.51
C GLU A 137 10.04 -14.85 -28.44
N HIS A 138 10.96 -14.00 -27.98
CA HIS A 138 12.38 -14.33 -27.89
C HIS A 138 12.84 -14.54 -26.46
N ILE A 139 11.95 -14.57 -25.46
CA ILE A 139 12.31 -14.75 -24.06
C ILE A 139 13.12 -16.04 -23.87
N ASP A 140 14.23 -15.94 -23.12
CA ASP A 140 15.05 -17.09 -22.73
C ASP A 140 14.28 -17.97 -21.74
N GLU A 141 13.81 -19.13 -22.20
CA GLU A 141 13.01 -20.05 -21.39
C GLU A 141 13.79 -20.59 -20.18
N GLN A 142 15.11 -20.81 -20.28
CA GLN A 142 15.90 -21.22 -19.12
C GLN A 142 15.94 -20.13 -18.05
N LEU A 143 16.02 -18.88 -18.46
CA LEU A 143 16.01 -17.73 -17.55
C LEU A 143 14.63 -17.57 -16.88
N LYS A 144 13.56 -17.82 -17.64
CA LYS A 144 12.17 -17.80 -17.16
C LYS A 144 11.89 -18.94 -16.17
N ASP A 145 12.38 -20.14 -16.44
CA ASP A 145 12.25 -21.27 -15.51
C ASP A 145 13.02 -21.02 -14.22
N ALA A 146 14.26 -20.51 -14.33
CA ALA A 146 15.09 -20.21 -13.16
C ALA A 146 14.46 -19.17 -12.23
N ILE A 147 13.85 -18.10 -12.77
CA ILE A 147 13.17 -17.09 -11.94
C ILE A 147 11.85 -17.61 -11.37
N THR A 148 11.12 -18.44 -12.12
CA THR A 148 9.88 -19.07 -11.67
C THR A 148 10.14 -19.99 -10.48
N GLU A 149 11.14 -20.87 -10.58
CA GLU A 149 11.52 -21.77 -9.49
C GLU A 149 12.02 -21.00 -8.26
N ALA A 150 12.84 -19.96 -8.48
CA ALA A 150 13.30 -19.11 -7.40
C ALA A 150 12.15 -18.40 -6.67
N PHE A 151 11.11 -17.97 -7.40
CA PHE A 151 9.92 -17.34 -6.81
C PHE A 151 9.03 -18.36 -6.10
N LYS A 152 8.84 -19.55 -6.66
CA LYS A 152 8.10 -20.65 -6.02
C LYS A 152 8.69 -20.98 -4.65
N GLY A 153 10.01 -21.21 -4.58
CA GLY A 153 10.70 -21.45 -3.31
C GLY A 153 10.66 -20.26 -2.34
N TRP A 154 10.52 -19.03 -2.85
CA TRP A 154 10.27 -17.86 -2.00
C TRP A 154 8.85 -17.86 -1.42
N LYS A 155 7.83 -18.14 -2.25
CA LYS A 155 6.39 -18.14 -1.92
C LYS A 155 6.03 -19.25 -0.93
N GLU A 156 6.67 -20.42 -1.04
CA GLU A 156 6.52 -21.53 -0.08
C GLU A 156 6.90 -21.11 1.34
N ARG A 157 7.95 -20.28 1.50
CA ARG A 157 8.40 -19.77 2.81
C ARG A 157 7.54 -18.65 3.38
N GLN A 158 6.65 -18.05 2.59
CA GLN A 158 5.83 -16.92 3.04
C GLN A 158 4.58 -17.41 3.78
N THR A 159 4.46 -17.10 5.06
CA THR A 159 3.32 -17.56 5.90
C THR A 159 1.97 -16.95 5.53
N VAL A 160 1.97 -15.79 4.87
CA VAL A 160 0.74 -15.08 4.47
C VAL A 160 0.01 -15.80 3.32
N TYR A 161 0.73 -16.52 2.46
CA TYR A 161 0.16 -17.23 1.32
C TYR A 161 -0.42 -18.58 1.71
N SER A 162 -1.74 -18.70 1.61
CA SER A 162 -2.45 -19.99 1.63
C SER A 162 -2.24 -20.75 0.33
N GLU A 163 -2.40 -20.09 -0.82
CA GLU A 163 -2.10 -20.66 -2.13
C GLU A 163 -0.61 -20.53 -2.44
N LYS A 164 0.06 -21.67 -2.68
CA LYS A 164 1.49 -21.72 -3.00
C LYS A 164 1.78 -21.83 -4.50
N ALA A 165 0.78 -22.18 -5.31
CA ALA A 165 0.91 -22.27 -6.76
C ALA A 165 1.16 -20.89 -7.38
N ILE A 166 1.85 -20.86 -8.52
CA ILE A 166 2.05 -19.61 -9.28
C ILE A 166 0.77 -19.31 -10.06
N THR A 167 0.18 -18.16 -9.78
CA THR A 167 -1.05 -17.68 -10.41
C THR A 167 -0.79 -17.17 -11.84
N PRO A 168 -1.82 -17.09 -12.71
CA PRO A 168 -1.68 -16.51 -14.04
C PRO A 168 -1.09 -15.08 -14.04
N THR A 169 -1.43 -14.29 -13.03
CA THR A 169 -0.90 -12.93 -12.84
C THR A 169 0.60 -12.94 -12.59
N GLU A 170 1.03 -13.78 -11.67
CA GLU A 170 2.45 -13.92 -11.35
C GLU A 170 3.22 -14.45 -12.56
N GLN A 171 2.65 -15.37 -13.35
CA GLN A 171 3.25 -15.82 -14.61
C GLN A 171 3.40 -14.68 -15.62
N ASN A 172 2.38 -13.81 -15.77
CA ASN A 172 2.46 -12.66 -16.66
C ASN A 172 3.51 -11.65 -16.20
N ILE A 173 3.62 -11.40 -14.89
CA ILE A 173 4.65 -10.52 -14.31
C ILE A 173 6.05 -11.12 -14.53
N ILE A 174 6.21 -12.43 -14.33
CA ILE A 174 7.47 -13.14 -14.63
C ILE A 174 7.84 -13.01 -16.11
N ARG A 175 6.88 -13.21 -17.02
CA ARG A 175 7.10 -13.05 -18.47
C ARG A 175 7.58 -11.63 -18.80
N ASN A 176 6.92 -10.61 -18.27
CA ASN A 176 7.32 -9.21 -18.46
C ASN A 176 8.70 -8.91 -17.86
N LEU A 177 9.01 -9.48 -16.69
CA LEU A 177 10.32 -9.36 -16.06
C LEU A 177 11.43 -9.98 -16.92
N CYS A 178 11.15 -11.12 -17.57
CA CYS A 178 12.10 -11.79 -18.47
C CYS A 178 12.40 -11.03 -19.76
N GLN A 179 11.61 -10.01 -20.13
CA GLN A 179 11.97 -9.07 -21.19
C GLN A 179 13.18 -8.19 -20.83
N TYR A 180 13.61 -8.21 -19.55
CA TYR A 180 14.80 -7.52 -19.03
C TYR A 180 15.91 -8.53 -18.65
N PRO A 181 16.48 -9.29 -19.60
CA PRO A 181 17.35 -10.42 -19.30
C PRO A 181 18.59 -10.05 -18.46
N LYS A 182 19.14 -8.85 -18.66
CA LYS A 182 20.31 -8.38 -17.88
C LYS A 182 19.95 -8.10 -16.43
N PHE A 183 18.74 -7.59 -16.19
CA PHE A 183 18.20 -7.38 -14.85
C PHE A 183 17.97 -8.72 -14.16
N VAL A 184 17.29 -9.68 -14.81
CA VAL A 184 17.01 -11.00 -14.22
C VAL A 184 18.29 -11.77 -13.90
N LYS A 185 19.29 -11.74 -14.78
CA LYS A 185 20.61 -12.36 -14.52
C LYS A 185 21.34 -11.73 -13.33
N MET A 186 21.18 -10.43 -13.09
CA MET A 186 21.70 -9.78 -11.89
C MET A 186 20.90 -10.22 -10.65
N LEU A 187 19.58 -10.21 -10.75
CA LEU A 187 18.64 -10.54 -9.68
C LEU A 187 18.89 -11.95 -9.11
N LEU A 188 19.05 -12.94 -9.98
CA LEU A 188 19.29 -14.34 -9.58
C LEU A 188 20.60 -14.52 -8.80
N LYS A 189 21.58 -13.62 -9.00
CA LYS A 189 22.88 -13.64 -8.30
C LYS A 189 22.89 -12.86 -6.98
N ASP A 190 21.84 -12.08 -6.69
CA ASP A 190 21.79 -11.19 -5.54
C ASP A 190 20.56 -11.48 -4.66
N PRO A 191 20.73 -12.20 -3.54
CA PRO A 191 19.62 -12.56 -2.67
C PRO A 191 18.81 -11.37 -2.14
N TYR A 192 19.45 -10.22 -1.92
CA TYR A 192 18.78 -9.04 -1.39
C TYR A 192 17.90 -8.39 -2.46
N GLN A 193 18.42 -8.22 -3.67
CA GLN A 193 17.63 -7.67 -4.77
C GLN A 193 16.51 -8.63 -5.17
N LYS A 194 16.76 -9.94 -5.12
CA LYS A 194 15.76 -10.98 -5.35
C LYS A 194 14.58 -10.86 -4.37
N GLU A 195 14.88 -10.75 -3.08
CA GLU A 195 13.87 -10.55 -2.04
C GLU A 195 13.02 -9.28 -2.29
N GLU A 196 13.66 -8.15 -2.59
CA GLU A 196 12.93 -6.91 -2.90
C GLU A 196 12.08 -7.08 -4.17
N CYS A 197 12.63 -7.59 -5.27
CA CYS A 197 11.88 -7.77 -6.52
C CYS A 197 10.64 -8.66 -6.33
N PHE A 198 10.76 -9.78 -5.59
CA PHE A 198 9.63 -10.66 -5.32
C PHE A 198 8.55 -10.00 -4.47
N LYS A 199 8.93 -9.21 -3.47
CA LYS A 199 7.97 -8.41 -2.70
C LYS A 199 7.26 -7.38 -3.57
N ARG A 200 7.99 -6.62 -4.38
CA ARG A 200 7.43 -5.44 -5.05
C ARG A 200 6.70 -5.77 -6.34
N LEU A 201 7.30 -6.60 -7.19
CA LEU A 201 6.71 -6.95 -8.46
C LEU A 201 5.69 -8.08 -8.34
N LEU A 202 6.01 -9.15 -7.59
CA LEU A 202 5.16 -10.35 -7.60
C LEU A 202 4.08 -10.31 -6.50
N ARG A 203 4.44 -9.98 -5.25
CA ARG A 203 3.44 -9.83 -4.18
C ARG A 203 2.64 -8.53 -4.32
N ASP A 204 3.33 -7.39 -4.40
CA ASP A 204 2.68 -6.08 -4.40
C ASP A 204 2.17 -5.69 -5.80
N ARG A 205 2.47 -6.48 -6.84
CA ARG A 205 1.99 -6.28 -8.23
C ARG A 205 2.35 -4.92 -8.82
N TYR A 206 3.44 -4.33 -8.35
CA TYR A 206 3.93 -3.08 -8.93
C TYR A 206 4.35 -3.28 -10.39
N GLY A 207 4.30 -2.20 -11.18
CA GLY A 207 4.65 -2.26 -12.60
C GLY A 207 6.11 -2.62 -12.84
N VAL A 208 6.36 -3.61 -13.70
CA VAL A 208 7.72 -4.12 -14.01
C VAL A 208 8.59 -3.02 -14.62
N GLN A 209 8.05 -2.27 -15.58
CA GLN A 209 8.78 -1.22 -16.28
C GLN A 209 9.11 -0.06 -15.36
N GLU A 210 8.12 0.39 -14.58
CA GLU A 210 8.22 1.47 -13.61
C GLU A 210 9.28 1.14 -12.54
N TYR A 211 9.31 -0.10 -12.05
CA TYR A 211 10.30 -0.55 -11.06
C TYR A 211 11.71 -0.64 -11.62
N ILE A 212 11.87 -1.19 -12.82
CA ILE A 212 13.20 -1.45 -13.40
C ILE A 212 13.81 -0.18 -13.98
N GLU A 213 13.05 0.61 -14.72
CA GLU A 213 13.58 1.78 -15.43
C GLU A 213 13.58 3.06 -14.57
N PHE A 214 12.66 3.18 -13.61
CA PHE A 214 12.47 4.37 -12.76
C PHE A 214 12.48 4.00 -11.26
N TYR A 215 13.56 3.35 -10.82
CA TYR A 215 13.67 2.81 -9.47
C TYR A 215 13.58 3.88 -8.36
N SER A 216 14.12 5.07 -8.58
CA SER A 216 14.00 6.19 -7.63
C SER A 216 12.57 6.69 -7.49
N ILE A 217 11.80 6.70 -8.59
CA ILE A 217 10.37 7.05 -8.58
C ILE A 217 9.59 5.97 -7.83
N TYR A 218 9.89 4.69 -8.06
CA TYR A 218 9.35 3.60 -7.25
C TYR A 218 9.61 3.80 -5.75
N LYS A 219 10.85 4.15 -5.35
CA LYS A 219 11.18 4.43 -3.95
C LYS A 219 10.36 5.59 -3.39
N ARG A 220 10.14 6.65 -4.19
CA ARG A 220 9.27 7.76 -3.81
C ARG A 220 7.82 7.30 -3.62
N MET A 221 7.27 6.48 -4.53
CA MET A 221 5.92 5.92 -4.39
C MET A 221 5.79 5.00 -3.16
N GLU A 222 6.84 4.25 -2.82
CA GLU A 222 6.90 3.43 -1.61
C GLU A 222 6.85 4.29 -0.34
N GLU A 223 7.65 5.36 -0.27
CA GLU A 223 7.63 6.31 0.84
C GLU A 223 6.27 7.00 1.00
N CYS A 224 5.56 7.22 -0.12
CA CYS A 224 4.24 7.81 -0.14
C CYS A 224 3.12 6.78 0.04
N LEU A 225 3.41 5.52 0.39
CA LEU A 225 2.39 4.48 0.60
C LEU A 225 1.50 4.19 -0.63
N LEU A 226 1.95 4.54 -1.84
CA LEU A 226 1.19 4.39 -3.08
C LEU A 226 1.38 3.03 -3.76
N VAL A 227 2.41 2.27 -3.39
CA VAL A 227 2.75 0.97 -4.03
C VAL A 227 1.57 0.00 -4.04
N GLY A 228 0.80 -0.09 -2.95
CA GLY A 228 -0.37 -0.97 -2.89
C GLY A 228 -1.48 -0.54 -3.85
N TRP A 229 -1.73 0.77 -3.95
CA TRP A 229 -2.72 1.35 -4.87
C TRP A 229 -2.31 1.14 -6.33
N ILE A 230 -1.02 1.31 -6.63
CA ILE A 230 -0.44 1.03 -7.94
C ILE A 230 -0.55 -0.46 -8.26
N GLY A 231 -0.33 -1.34 -7.28
CA GLY A 231 -0.54 -2.78 -7.44
C GLY A 231 -1.99 -3.17 -7.74
N ARG A 232 -2.96 -2.46 -7.15
CA ARG A 232 -4.39 -2.69 -7.36
C ARG A 232 -4.87 -2.20 -8.73
N PHE A 233 -4.57 -0.94 -9.06
CA PHE A 233 -5.09 -0.28 -10.26
C PHE A 233 -4.14 -0.38 -11.47
N GLY A 234 -2.90 -0.84 -11.26
CA GLY A 234 -1.91 -1.09 -12.29
C GLY A 234 -1.60 0.15 -13.14
N LYS A 235 -1.44 -0.08 -14.45
CA LYS A 235 -1.14 0.95 -15.45
C LYS A 235 -2.21 2.03 -15.60
N GLN A 236 -3.41 1.82 -15.04
CA GLN A 236 -4.44 2.86 -15.03
C GLN A 236 -4.09 3.98 -14.05
N LEU A 237 -3.32 3.67 -12.98
CA LEU A 237 -2.91 4.66 -11.99
C LEU A 237 -1.52 5.23 -12.28
N LEU A 238 -0.52 4.37 -12.51
CA LEU A 238 0.86 4.77 -12.77
C LEU A 238 1.38 4.04 -14.00
N SER A 239 1.92 4.78 -14.97
CA SER A 239 2.49 4.18 -16.19
C SER A 239 3.67 4.97 -16.74
N VAL A 240 4.58 4.27 -17.42
CA VAL A 240 5.57 4.88 -18.31
C VAL A 240 4.93 5.18 -19.66
N GLU A 241 5.00 6.42 -20.12
CA GLU A 241 4.38 6.90 -21.35
C GLU A 241 5.41 7.61 -22.25
N THR A 242 5.07 7.71 -23.54
CA THR A 242 5.81 8.52 -24.51
C THR A 242 4.96 9.71 -24.94
N GLU A 243 5.27 10.90 -24.41
CA GLU A 243 4.68 12.16 -24.86
C GLU A 243 5.27 12.57 -26.20
N ARG A 244 4.45 13.10 -27.11
CA ARG A 244 4.88 13.55 -28.44
C ARG A 244 4.60 15.04 -28.60
N ASP A 245 5.60 15.75 -29.10
CA ASP A 245 5.61 17.19 -29.34
C ASP A 245 6.32 17.44 -30.68
N GLY A 246 5.53 17.39 -31.77
CA GLY A 246 6.06 17.38 -33.14
C GLY A 246 7.00 16.20 -33.41
N SER A 247 8.27 16.50 -33.73
CA SER A 247 9.31 15.49 -33.97
C SER A 247 10.00 14.98 -32.69
N ILE A 248 9.63 15.52 -31.54
CA ILE A 248 10.23 15.21 -30.25
C ILE A 248 9.33 14.23 -29.52
N GLN A 249 9.89 13.12 -29.08
CA GLN A 249 9.25 12.16 -28.19
C GLN A 249 9.93 12.19 -26.82
N ARG A 250 9.16 12.23 -25.74
CA ARG A 250 9.67 12.29 -24.37
C ARG A 250 9.12 11.11 -23.59
N LYS A 251 10.00 10.30 -23.02
CA LYS A 251 9.63 9.21 -22.13
C LYS A 251 9.50 9.74 -20.70
N VAL A 252 8.30 9.60 -20.16
CA VAL A 252 7.87 10.16 -18.87
C VAL A 252 7.22 9.09 -18.00
N VAL A 253 7.10 9.37 -16.70
CA VAL A 253 6.27 8.59 -15.78
C VAL A 253 5.06 9.43 -15.46
N THR A 254 3.87 8.86 -15.67
CA THR A 254 2.61 9.55 -15.40
C THR A 254 1.86 8.92 -14.24
N LEU A 255 1.25 9.76 -13.40
CA LEU A 255 0.29 9.38 -12.37
C LEU A 255 -1.07 9.94 -12.76
N LYS A 256 -2.13 9.15 -12.57
CA LYS A 256 -3.49 9.60 -12.82
C LYS A 256 -3.95 10.53 -11.69
N VAL A 257 -4.38 11.75 -12.04
CA VAL A 257 -4.86 12.79 -11.14
C VAL A 257 -6.11 13.42 -11.77
N GLU A 258 -7.23 13.41 -11.06
CA GLU A 258 -8.55 13.86 -11.55
C GLU A 258 -8.87 13.36 -12.97
N GLY A 259 -8.64 12.06 -13.19
CA GLY A 259 -8.90 11.37 -14.47
C GLY A 259 -7.82 11.57 -15.54
N LYS A 260 -6.87 12.49 -15.36
CA LYS A 260 -5.84 12.84 -16.34
C LYS A 260 -4.48 12.23 -15.99
N LYS A 261 -3.71 11.81 -17.01
CA LYS A 261 -2.32 11.39 -16.82
C LYS A 261 -1.44 12.62 -16.66
N VAL A 262 -0.79 12.75 -15.51
CA VAL A 262 0.11 13.87 -15.18
C VAL A 262 1.53 13.34 -15.09
N ASN A 263 2.47 13.96 -15.80
CA ASN A 263 3.89 13.68 -15.67
C ASN A 263 4.40 14.03 -14.25
N ILE A 264 4.94 13.04 -13.53
CA ILE A 264 5.43 13.19 -12.15
C ILE A 264 6.96 13.26 -12.03
N LEU A 265 7.69 13.34 -13.15
CA LEU A 265 9.16 13.39 -13.10
C LEU A 265 9.66 14.68 -12.44
N ASP A 266 8.97 15.80 -12.65
CA ASP A 266 9.20 17.05 -11.93
C ASP A 266 8.15 17.25 -10.83
N GLU A 267 8.53 16.99 -9.58
CA GLU A 267 7.65 17.18 -8.43
C GLU A 267 7.29 18.66 -8.18
N LYS A 268 7.99 19.64 -8.79
CA LYS A 268 7.63 21.07 -8.70
C LYS A 268 6.54 21.47 -9.69
N SER A 269 6.25 20.63 -10.68
CA SER A 269 5.16 20.88 -11.60
C SER A 269 3.83 20.85 -10.84
N SER A 270 2.89 21.69 -11.30
CA SER A 270 1.61 21.88 -10.64
C SER A 270 0.50 21.15 -11.35
N VAL A 271 -0.40 20.55 -10.57
CA VAL A 271 -1.68 20.01 -11.02
C VAL A 271 -2.81 20.92 -10.54
N THR A 272 -3.91 20.93 -11.29
CA THR A 272 -5.13 21.67 -10.90
C THR A 272 -6.22 20.66 -10.61
N PHE A 273 -6.69 20.68 -9.36
CA PHE A 273 -7.86 19.93 -8.90
C PHE A 273 -9.13 20.76 -9.09
N ASP A 274 -10.28 20.17 -8.78
CA ASP A 274 -11.56 20.88 -8.75
C ASP A 274 -11.48 22.17 -7.92
N GLY A 275 -12.30 23.15 -8.28
CA GLY A 275 -12.27 24.47 -7.67
C GLY A 275 -11.01 25.28 -7.94
N HIS A 276 -10.32 24.97 -9.04
CA HIS A 276 -9.08 25.64 -9.46
C HIS A 276 -7.95 25.54 -8.42
N LEU A 277 -8.01 24.54 -7.54
CA LEU A 277 -6.99 24.31 -6.52
C LEU A 277 -5.70 23.84 -7.20
N LYS A 278 -4.72 24.74 -7.30
CA LYS A 278 -3.42 24.47 -7.89
C LYS A 278 -2.43 24.02 -6.82
N VAL A 279 -1.90 22.80 -6.95
CA VAL A 279 -0.97 22.20 -5.98
C VAL A 279 0.18 21.57 -6.73
N ASP A 280 1.40 21.70 -6.21
CA ASP A 280 2.54 20.97 -6.78
C ASP A 280 2.45 19.46 -6.48
N ILE A 281 3.05 18.65 -7.35
CA ILE A 281 3.05 17.19 -7.20
C ILE A 281 3.73 16.77 -5.91
N LYS A 282 4.78 17.49 -5.47
CA LYS A 282 5.49 17.24 -4.22
C LYS A 282 4.54 17.25 -3.02
N ASN A 283 3.67 18.25 -2.90
CA ASN A 283 2.74 18.42 -1.79
C ASN A 283 1.65 17.35 -1.81
N VAL A 284 1.17 16.97 -3.00
CA VAL A 284 0.26 15.82 -3.15
C VAL A 284 0.91 14.55 -2.60
N LEU A 285 2.14 14.25 -3.02
CA LEU A 285 2.88 13.06 -2.57
C LEU A 285 3.21 13.10 -1.07
N ASP A 286 3.54 14.27 -0.53
CA ASP A 286 3.84 14.44 0.89
C ASP A 286 2.61 14.26 1.79
N VAL A 287 1.40 14.58 1.32
CA VAL A 287 0.15 14.21 2.01
C VAL A 287 0.02 12.69 2.10
N PHE A 288 0.29 11.96 1.02
CA PHE A 288 0.26 10.49 1.05
C PHE A 288 1.33 9.89 1.97
N LYS A 289 2.55 10.47 1.99
CA LYS A 289 3.62 10.09 2.94
C LYS A 289 3.20 10.25 4.40
N ALA A 290 2.33 11.21 4.68
CA ALA A 290 1.81 11.50 6.02
C ALA A 290 0.55 10.70 6.41
N LYS A 291 0.03 9.79 5.56
CA LYS A 291 -1.26 9.09 5.81
C LYS A 291 -1.35 8.27 7.09
N ASN A 292 -0.21 7.80 7.63
CA ASN A 292 -0.19 7.13 8.93
C ASN A 292 -0.43 8.10 10.12
N ASP A 293 -0.27 9.40 9.90
CA ASP A 293 -0.41 10.45 10.90
C ASP A 293 -1.70 11.27 10.72
N ASP A 294 -2.07 11.58 9.47
CA ASP A 294 -3.24 12.37 9.09
C ASP A 294 -3.86 11.79 7.80
N PRO A 295 -5.19 11.50 7.73
CA PRO A 295 -5.84 11.04 6.50
C PRO A 295 -5.59 11.94 5.28
N GLY A 296 -5.42 13.25 5.50
CA GLY A 296 -5.22 14.26 4.47
C GLY A 296 -6.43 14.48 3.57
N ASN A 297 -6.26 15.38 2.58
CA ASN A 297 -7.31 15.79 1.65
C ASN A 297 -7.20 15.13 0.27
N PHE A 298 -6.38 14.08 0.15
CA PHE A 298 -6.22 13.33 -1.10
C PHE A 298 -6.43 11.82 -0.86
N ALA A 299 -7.10 11.19 -1.82
CA ALA A 299 -7.37 9.75 -1.84
C ALA A 299 -7.18 9.19 -3.25
N ILE A 300 -7.14 7.86 -3.36
CA ILE A 300 -7.06 7.18 -4.66
C ILE A 300 -8.40 6.52 -4.98
N PHE A 301 -8.92 6.82 -6.16
CA PHE A 301 -10.11 6.18 -6.73
C PHE A 301 -9.79 5.69 -8.14
N GLY A 302 -10.23 4.48 -8.53
CA GLY A 302 -9.77 3.83 -9.77
C GLY A 302 -9.95 4.67 -11.04
N PRO A 303 -11.16 5.20 -11.33
CA PRO A 303 -11.42 6.02 -12.50
C PRO A 303 -10.69 7.37 -12.52
N ASN A 304 -10.37 7.97 -11.37
CA ASN A 304 -9.82 9.32 -11.30
C ASN A 304 -8.35 9.38 -10.85
N GLY A 305 -7.82 8.28 -10.32
CA GLY A 305 -6.52 8.26 -9.65
C GLY A 305 -6.52 9.10 -8.38
N VAL A 306 -5.51 9.96 -8.22
CA VAL A 306 -5.46 10.92 -7.13
C VAL A 306 -6.60 11.93 -7.27
N THR A 307 -7.44 11.99 -6.26
CA THR A 307 -8.60 12.88 -6.20
C THR A 307 -8.54 13.70 -4.90
N ARG A 308 -8.93 14.98 -4.96
CA ARG A 308 -9.09 15.77 -3.74
C ARG A 308 -10.36 15.30 -3.02
N PHE A 309 -10.18 14.49 -1.98
CA PHE A 309 -11.26 13.99 -1.13
C PHE A 309 -10.70 13.64 0.25
N ASN A 310 -11.29 14.17 1.31
CA ASN A 310 -10.94 13.79 2.67
C ASN A 310 -11.77 12.57 3.09
N VAL A 311 -11.09 11.43 3.24
CA VAL A 311 -11.75 10.13 3.52
C VAL A 311 -12.46 10.06 4.86
N HIS A 312 -12.22 10.97 5.82
CA HIS A 312 -12.90 10.99 7.12
C HIS A 312 -13.97 12.09 7.23
N VAL A 313 -13.88 13.14 6.41
CA VAL A 313 -14.86 14.26 6.38
C VAL A 313 -15.94 14.02 5.32
N HIS A 314 -15.57 13.37 4.21
CA HIS A 314 -16.43 13.08 3.07
C HIS A 314 -16.95 14.37 2.43
N ASP A 315 -16.02 15.18 1.95
CA ASP A 315 -16.26 16.51 1.42
C ASP A 315 -16.10 16.58 -0.10
N HIS A 316 -16.71 17.61 -0.69
CA HIS A 316 -16.73 17.87 -2.13
C HIS A 316 -16.57 19.37 -2.38
N TYR A 317 -16.18 19.74 -3.60
CA TYR A 317 -16.10 21.15 -3.97
C TYR A 317 -17.50 21.68 -4.31
N ASN A 318 -17.93 22.72 -3.60
CA ASN A 318 -19.12 23.48 -3.94
C ASN A 318 -18.71 24.71 -4.77
N ALA A 319 -19.09 24.74 -6.05
CA ALA A 319 -18.76 25.81 -6.98
C ALA A 319 -19.46 27.14 -6.66
N GLU A 320 -20.68 27.09 -6.12
CA GLU A 320 -21.45 28.29 -5.75
C GLU A 320 -20.81 29.03 -4.57
N LYS A 321 -20.35 28.26 -3.56
CA LYS A 321 -19.68 28.81 -2.37
C LYS A 321 -18.17 28.95 -2.52
N ASN A 322 -17.61 28.46 -3.62
CA ASN A 322 -16.17 28.41 -3.89
C ASN A 322 -15.36 27.79 -2.73
N CYS A 323 -15.87 26.73 -2.11
CA CYS A 323 -15.20 26.06 -1.00
C CYS A 323 -15.48 24.56 -0.99
N TYR A 324 -14.60 23.80 -0.34
CA TYR A 324 -14.88 22.41 -0.05
C TYR A 324 -15.77 22.32 1.19
N GLU A 325 -16.88 21.60 1.09
CA GLU A 325 -17.79 21.37 2.20
C GLU A 325 -18.18 19.89 2.32
N PRO A 326 -18.48 19.42 3.55
CA PRO A 326 -18.97 18.06 3.76
C PRO A 326 -20.20 17.81 2.89
N ILE A 327 -20.27 16.66 2.24
CA ILE A 327 -21.45 16.28 1.46
C ILE A 327 -22.65 16.27 2.40
N ASP A 328 -23.70 17.01 2.05
CA ASP A 328 -24.92 17.06 2.84
C ASP A 328 -25.59 15.68 2.85
N MET A 329 -25.74 15.16 4.06
CA MET A 329 -26.35 13.88 4.37
C MET A 329 -27.39 14.03 5.47
N THR A 330 -27.87 15.24 5.77
CA THR A 330 -28.79 15.48 6.90
C THR A 330 -30.16 14.82 6.67
N GLN A 331 -30.63 14.84 5.43
CA GLN A 331 -31.89 14.19 5.05
C GLN A 331 -31.76 12.65 5.07
N PRO A 332 -32.71 11.94 5.69
CA PRO A 332 -32.73 10.48 5.71
C PRO A 332 -33.06 9.89 4.33
N ASN A 333 -32.64 8.65 4.08
CA ASN A 333 -32.97 7.87 2.88
C ASN A 333 -32.50 8.46 1.53
N ILE A 334 -31.63 9.48 1.54
CA ILE A 334 -31.00 9.96 0.30
C ILE A 334 -29.90 8.98 -0.14
N PRO A 335 -29.68 8.77 -1.46
CA PRO A 335 -28.60 7.94 -1.97
C PRO A 335 -27.25 8.68 -1.89
N TRP A 336 -26.81 9.02 -0.68
CA TRP A 336 -25.64 9.86 -0.43
C TRP A 336 -24.34 9.29 -1.04
N TRP A 337 -24.24 7.98 -1.21
CA TRP A 337 -23.08 7.31 -1.79
C TRP A 337 -22.88 7.64 -3.27
N GLU A 338 -23.94 8.03 -3.99
CA GLU A 338 -23.85 8.46 -5.39
C GLU A 338 -23.13 9.81 -5.53
N ARG A 339 -23.02 10.57 -4.44
CA ARG A 339 -22.27 11.84 -4.40
C ARG A 339 -20.77 11.65 -4.15
N TYR A 340 -20.31 10.42 -3.87
CA TYR A 340 -18.89 10.16 -3.67
C TYR A 340 -18.15 9.97 -4.99
N PRO A 341 -16.84 10.26 -5.04
CA PRO A 341 -15.99 9.82 -6.13
C PRO A 341 -16.12 8.31 -6.30
N VAL A 342 -16.31 7.84 -7.54
CA VAL A 342 -16.46 6.41 -7.84
C VAL A 342 -15.16 5.67 -7.49
N PHE A 343 -15.20 4.74 -6.53
CA PHE A 343 -14.01 3.97 -6.17
C PHE A 343 -13.59 2.98 -7.26
N GLU A 344 -14.52 2.15 -7.73
CA GLU A 344 -14.32 1.19 -8.82
C GLU A 344 -15.67 0.80 -9.42
N ILE A 345 -15.75 0.67 -10.75
CA ILE A 345 -16.87 0.02 -11.45
C ILE A 345 -16.39 -1.35 -11.93
N VAL A 346 -17.15 -2.38 -11.61
CA VAL A 346 -16.80 -3.79 -11.84
C VAL A 346 -17.93 -4.47 -12.60
N SER A 347 -17.60 -5.25 -13.62
CA SER A 347 -18.62 -6.04 -14.32
C SER A 347 -19.18 -7.14 -13.41
N ARG A 348 -20.44 -7.53 -13.62
CA ARG A 348 -21.08 -8.63 -12.87
C ARG A 348 -20.24 -9.91 -12.93
N GLN A 349 -19.69 -10.24 -14.11
CA GLN A 349 -18.80 -11.38 -14.29
C GLN A 349 -17.57 -11.31 -13.38
N GLU A 350 -16.94 -10.14 -13.28
CA GLU A 350 -15.77 -9.93 -12.43
C GLU A 350 -16.15 -9.98 -10.93
N VAL A 351 -17.32 -9.46 -10.54
CA VAL A 351 -17.84 -9.61 -9.17
C VAL A 351 -18.03 -11.09 -8.82
N SER A 352 -18.70 -11.86 -9.67
CA SER A 352 -18.89 -13.31 -9.50
C SER A 352 -17.56 -14.07 -9.48
N ARG A 353 -16.56 -13.63 -10.26
CA ARG A 353 -15.23 -14.24 -10.25
C ARG A 353 -14.47 -13.95 -8.95
N ARG A 354 -14.55 -12.72 -8.43
CA ARG A 354 -13.93 -12.34 -7.14
C ARG A 354 -14.61 -13.03 -5.96
N HIS A 355 -15.92 -13.26 -6.06
CA HIS A 355 -16.79 -13.78 -5.00
C HIS A 355 -17.71 -14.86 -5.59
N PRO A 356 -17.24 -16.12 -5.73
CA PRO A 356 -18.00 -17.17 -6.42
C PRO A 356 -19.22 -17.66 -5.64
N GLN A 357 -19.18 -17.59 -4.32
CA GLN A 357 -20.28 -18.00 -3.44
C GLN A 357 -20.70 -16.84 -2.55
N ALA A 358 -21.96 -16.82 -2.12
CA ALA A 358 -22.50 -15.88 -1.15
C ALA A 358 -23.65 -16.48 -0.33
N ILE A 359 -23.90 -15.92 0.85
CA ILE A 359 -24.99 -16.31 1.73
C ILE A 359 -26.26 -15.58 1.28
N ASN A 360 -27.36 -16.32 1.03
CA ASN A 360 -28.65 -15.78 0.65
C ASN A 360 -29.52 -15.40 1.88
N LYS A 361 -30.75 -14.95 1.64
CA LYS A 361 -31.68 -14.52 2.69
C LYS A 361 -32.12 -15.66 3.64
N GLU A 362 -32.05 -16.91 3.19
CA GLU A 362 -32.30 -18.10 4.00
C GLU A 362 -31.09 -18.49 4.88
N GLY A 363 -29.94 -17.84 4.71
CA GLY A 363 -28.70 -18.19 5.41
C GLY A 363 -27.93 -19.34 4.76
N CYS A 364 -28.29 -19.73 3.53
CA CYS A 364 -27.63 -20.79 2.79
C CYS A 364 -26.60 -20.21 1.81
N ALA A 365 -25.50 -20.92 1.61
CA ALA A 365 -24.53 -20.58 0.58
C ALA A 365 -25.08 -20.93 -0.82
N THR A 366 -24.95 -20.00 -1.75
CA THR A 366 -25.37 -20.15 -3.15
C THR A 366 -24.33 -19.52 -4.08
N ASP A 367 -24.39 -19.83 -5.37
CA ASP A 367 -23.50 -19.26 -6.38
C ASP A 367 -23.87 -17.81 -6.72
N VAL A 368 -22.88 -16.93 -6.82
CA VAL A 368 -23.12 -15.51 -7.16
C VAL A 368 -23.46 -15.33 -8.63
N ALA A 369 -22.91 -16.15 -9.52
CA ALA A 369 -23.08 -16.01 -10.97
C ALA A 369 -24.55 -16.13 -11.41
N GLY A 370 -25.31 -17.06 -10.84
CA GLY A 370 -26.73 -17.27 -11.14
C GLY A 370 -27.67 -16.34 -10.37
N HIS A 371 -27.25 -15.85 -9.20
CA HIS A 371 -28.16 -15.19 -8.25
C HIS A 371 -27.94 -13.68 -8.08
N LEU A 372 -26.83 -13.13 -8.58
CA LEU A 372 -26.58 -11.69 -8.60
C LEU A 372 -27.27 -11.07 -9.83
N ASN A 373 -28.59 -10.86 -9.74
CA ASN A 373 -29.44 -10.32 -10.80
C ASN A 373 -30.48 -9.33 -10.23
N GLY A 374 -31.25 -8.66 -11.11
CA GLY A 374 -32.48 -7.96 -10.71
C GLY A 374 -32.31 -6.81 -9.70
N GLY A 375 -31.19 -6.08 -9.74
CA GLY A 375 -30.94 -4.98 -8.81
C GLY A 375 -30.48 -5.39 -7.41
N LYS A 376 -30.17 -6.68 -7.18
CA LYS A 376 -29.59 -7.16 -5.93
C LYS A 376 -28.20 -6.61 -5.68
N TRP A 377 -27.88 -6.38 -4.42
CA TRP A 377 -26.58 -5.91 -3.96
C TRP A 377 -25.75 -7.11 -3.48
N LEU A 378 -24.43 -6.95 -3.49
CA LEU A 378 -23.51 -7.89 -2.84
C LEU A 378 -22.78 -7.15 -1.72
N VAL A 379 -23.08 -7.51 -0.47
CA VAL A 379 -22.44 -6.93 0.72
C VAL A 379 -21.45 -7.93 1.28
N ILE A 380 -20.23 -7.51 1.59
CA ILE A 380 -19.17 -8.41 2.01
C ILE A 380 -18.59 -7.96 3.34
N GLU A 381 -18.69 -8.83 4.33
CA GLU A 381 -17.96 -8.70 5.58
C GLU A 381 -16.51 -9.09 5.35
N LYS A 382 -15.58 -8.15 5.62
CA LYS A 382 -14.15 -8.33 5.37
C LYS A 382 -13.34 -8.33 6.64
N ALA A 383 -12.23 -9.04 6.61
CA ALA A 383 -11.16 -8.86 7.58
C ALA A 383 -9.79 -8.98 6.92
N SER A 384 -8.82 -8.24 7.41
CA SER A 384 -7.43 -8.34 7.02
C SER A 384 -6.54 -8.64 8.23
N LYS A 385 -5.44 -9.38 8.02
CA LYS A 385 -4.38 -9.57 9.01
C LYS A 385 -3.00 -9.61 8.39
N GLU A 386 -1.99 -9.07 9.08
CA GLU A 386 -0.58 -9.10 8.64
C GLU A 386 0.17 -10.37 9.06
N SER A 387 -0.30 -11.04 10.12
CA SER A 387 0.36 -12.22 10.68
C SER A 387 -0.58 -13.43 10.69
N PRO A 388 -0.05 -14.66 10.79
CA PRO A 388 -0.86 -15.85 11.01
C PRO A 388 -1.60 -15.85 12.35
N GLY A 389 -1.01 -15.21 13.37
CA GLY A 389 -1.54 -15.16 14.73
C GLY A 389 -2.82 -14.33 14.85
N LEU A 390 -3.49 -14.50 15.98
CA LEU A 390 -4.59 -13.65 16.42
C LEU A 390 -3.99 -12.50 17.23
N ASP A 391 -3.25 -11.63 16.54
CA ASP A 391 -2.74 -10.39 17.12
C ASP A 391 -3.89 -9.45 17.43
N LEU A 392 -3.78 -8.67 18.53
CA LEU A 392 -4.74 -7.60 18.79
C LEU A 392 -4.57 -6.54 17.69
N ASP A 393 -3.35 -6.01 17.51
CA ASP A 393 -3.01 -5.07 16.45
C ASP A 393 -2.79 -5.74 15.09
N ALA A 394 -2.48 -4.93 14.06
CA ALA A 394 -2.15 -5.40 12.71
C ALA A 394 -3.24 -6.25 12.01
N ASN A 395 -4.49 -6.02 12.38
CA ASN A 395 -5.69 -6.54 11.73
C ASN A 395 -6.70 -5.41 11.50
N HIS A 396 -7.69 -5.64 10.64
CA HIS A 396 -8.74 -4.66 10.38
C HIS A 396 -9.99 -5.34 9.83
N GLY A 397 -11.18 -4.91 10.26
CA GLY A 397 -12.47 -5.35 9.73
C GLY A 397 -13.18 -4.21 9.00
N TYR A 398 -13.83 -4.49 7.89
CA TYR A 398 -14.48 -3.47 7.05
C TYR A 398 -15.56 -4.10 6.16
N LEU A 399 -16.28 -3.26 5.41
CA LEU A 399 -17.34 -3.70 4.49
C LEU A 399 -16.98 -3.32 3.06
N ASP A 400 -17.22 -4.25 2.14
CA ASP A 400 -17.31 -3.95 0.71
C ASP A 400 -18.75 -4.09 0.26
N ILE A 401 -19.28 -3.07 -0.40
CA ILE A 401 -20.67 -3.04 -0.86
C ILE A 401 -20.67 -2.85 -2.37
N TYR A 402 -21.12 -3.85 -3.12
CA TYR A 402 -21.34 -3.74 -4.56
C TYR A 402 -22.79 -3.34 -4.81
N ILE A 403 -22.97 -2.15 -5.37
CA ILE A 403 -24.26 -1.53 -5.69
C ILE A 403 -24.47 -1.57 -7.20
N PRO A 404 -25.63 -1.99 -7.72
CA PRO A 404 -25.91 -1.93 -9.16
C PRO A 404 -25.68 -0.53 -9.74
N ALA A 405 -24.92 -0.45 -10.83
CA ALA A 405 -24.58 0.78 -11.55
C ALA A 405 -24.97 0.70 -13.05
N GLY A 406 -25.89 -0.20 -13.37
CA GLY A 406 -26.34 -0.53 -14.72
C GLY A 406 -26.71 -2.02 -14.83
N PRO A 407 -27.11 -2.52 -16.01
CA PRO A 407 -27.58 -3.89 -16.19
C PRO A 407 -26.54 -4.97 -15.81
N ASP A 408 -25.25 -4.72 -16.09
CA ASP A 408 -24.16 -5.69 -15.92
C ASP A 408 -22.96 -5.12 -15.14
N HIS A 409 -23.14 -4.00 -14.43
CA HIS A 409 -22.06 -3.32 -13.72
C HIS A 409 -22.45 -2.99 -12.30
N TYR A 410 -21.45 -3.02 -11.42
CA TYR A 410 -21.57 -2.73 -10.01
C TYR A 410 -20.53 -1.68 -9.60
N MET A 411 -20.95 -0.69 -8.84
CA MET A 411 -20.07 0.22 -8.13
C MET A 411 -19.65 -0.40 -6.79
N LEU A 412 -18.34 -0.49 -6.55
CA LEU A 412 -17.80 -0.91 -5.26
C LEU A 412 -17.71 0.29 -4.31
N VAL A 413 -18.30 0.16 -3.13
CA VAL A 413 -18.24 1.14 -2.04
C VAL A 413 -17.56 0.50 -0.82
N PRO A 414 -16.24 0.67 -0.64
CA PRO A 414 -15.51 0.13 0.51
C PRO A 414 -15.56 1.11 1.69
N ILE A 415 -16.03 0.64 2.84
CA ILE A 415 -16.23 1.46 4.03
C ILE A 415 -15.66 0.77 5.28
N GLY A 416 -14.86 1.50 6.05
CA GLY A 416 -14.30 1.03 7.31
C GLY A 416 -14.48 2.03 8.43
N LYS A 417 -14.44 1.53 9.67
CA LYS A 417 -14.39 2.37 10.87
C LYS A 417 -12.97 2.42 11.40
N PHE A 418 -12.47 3.60 11.69
CA PHE A 418 -11.11 3.85 12.16
C PHE A 418 -11.12 4.67 13.44
N ALA A 419 -10.00 4.70 14.15
CA ALA A 419 -9.76 5.76 15.12
C ALA A 419 -9.33 7.02 14.36
N SER A 420 -9.72 8.19 14.87
CA SER A 420 -9.34 9.50 14.32
C SER A 420 -7.82 9.75 14.28
N GLN A 421 -7.06 9.14 15.19
CA GLN A 421 -5.61 9.26 15.27
C GLN A 421 -4.97 7.91 15.61
N PHE A 422 -3.86 7.58 14.94
CA PHE A 422 -3.11 6.36 15.21
C PHE A 422 -1.97 6.58 16.21
N PRO A 423 -1.59 5.53 16.98
CA PRO A 423 -0.56 5.64 17.99
C PRO A 423 0.86 5.75 17.42
N LYS A 424 1.67 6.63 18.03
CA LYS A 424 3.12 6.72 17.79
C LYS A 424 3.92 5.99 18.88
N GLY A 425 4.89 5.17 18.45
CA GLY A 425 5.78 4.42 19.34
C GLY A 425 5.11 3.31 20.16
N PHE A 426 5.90 2.57 20.94
CA PHE A 426 5.43 1.40 21.70
C PHE A 426 4.43 1.78 22.81
N LEU A 427 4.75 2.79 23.63
CA LEU A 427 3.86 3.25 24.71
C LEU A 427 2.56 3.85 24.16
N GLY A 428 2.62 4.55 23.02
CA GLY A 428 1.44 5.03 22.33
C GLY A 428 0.54 3.89 21.88
N ARG A 429 1.10 2.82 21.28
CA ARG A 429 0.33 1.63 20.88
C ARG A 429 -0.37 0.97 22.05
N LEU A 430 0.33 0.81 23.17
CA LEU A 430 -0.27 0.21 24.37
C LEU A 430 -1.42 1.07 24.93
N LYS A 431 -1.24 2.40 24.99
CA LYS A 431 -2.33 3.33 25.36
C LYS A 431 -3.51 3.27 24.38
N PHE A 432 -3.23 3.05 23.09
CA PHE A 432 -4.23 3.01 22.03
C PHE A 432 -5.08 1.73 22.02
N ILE A 433 -4.47 0.57 22.28
CA ILE A 433 -5.23 -0.68 22.45
C ILE A 433 -6.21 -0.56 23.63
N MET A 434 -5.92 0.34 24.58
CA MET A 434 -6.55 0.37 25.89
C MET A 434 -7.46 1.56 26.15
N GLY A 435 -7.47 2.54 25.26
CA GLY A 435 -8.25 3.76 25.40
C GLY A 435 -9.59 3.73 24.65
N THR A 436 -10.38 4.77 24.88
CA THR A 436 -11.53 5.13 24.04
C THR A 436 -11.15 6.36 23.24
N PHE A 437 -11.29 6.28 21.92
CA PHE A 437 -10.91 7.34 20.99
C PHE A 437 -12.13 7.83 20.21
N GLU A 438 -12.03 9.00 19.61
CA GLU A 438 -12.98 9.40 18.58
C GLU A 438 -12.81 8.48 17.36
N GLY A 439 -13.91 7.93 16.89
CA GLY A 439 -13.99 7.07 15.72
C GLY A 439 -14.38 7.87 14.48
N LYS A 440 -13.89 7.44 13.33
CA LYS A 440 -14.26 7.96 12.02
C LYS A 440 -14.76 6.83 11.13
N ILE A 441 -15.76 7.12 10.30
CA ILE A 441 -16.09 6.27 9.15
C ILE A 441 -15.25 6.76 7.99
N ALA A 442 -14.60 5.85 7.27
CA ALA A 442 -13.77 6.16 6.12
C ALA A 442 -14.32 5.51 4.86
N TYR A 443 -14.35 6.26 3.77
CA TYR A 443 -14.61 5.76 2.41
C TYR A 443 -13.30 5.56 1.65
N GLY A 444 -13.15 4.43 0.95
CA GLY A 444 -11.89 4.06 0.31
C GLY A 444 -10.92 3.39 1.28
N ASP A 445 -11.40 2.41 2.06
CA ASP A 445 -10.60 1.71 3.07
C ASP A 445 -9.25 1.23 2.52
N GLU A 446 -8.14 1.65 3.14
CA GLU A 446 -6.78 1.37 2.64
C GLU A 446 -6.42 -0.11 2.62
N ASN A 447 -7.17 -0.97 3.32
CA ASN A 447 -6.98 -2.41 3.25
C ASN A 447 -7.34 -2.97 1.87
N GLN A 448 -8.03 -2.19 1.04
CA GLN A 448 -8.24 -2.45 -0.39
C GLN A 448 -6.97 -2.42 -1.22
N CYS A 449 -5.82 -2.00 -0.69
CA CYS A 449 -4.56 -1.96 -1.45
C CYS A 449 -3.42 -2.73 -0.77
N TYR A 450 -3.65 -3.39 0.37
CA TYR A 450 -2.60 -4.08 1.13
C TYR A 450 -2.39 -5.52 0.67
N SER A 451 -1.59 -5.69 -0.39
CA SER A 451 -1.19 -7.00 -0.95
C SER A 451 -0.35 -7.87 -0.01
N ARG A 452 0.17 -7.29 1.08
CA ARG A 452 0.95 -8.00 2.10
C ARG A 452 0.08 -8.62 3.21
N ARG A 453 -1.23 -8.39 3.21
CA ARG A 453 -2.17 -8.87 4.23
C ARG A 453 -2.97 -10.06 3.70
N GLN A 454 -3.28 -11.01 4.57
CA GLN A 454 -4.29 -12.03 4.27
C GLN A 454 -5.68 -11.41 4.44
N GLN A 455 -6.55 -11.59 3.47
CA GLN A 455 -7.94 -11.13 3.50
C GLN A 455 -8.88 -12.33 3.74
N ALA A 456 -9.91 -12.12 4.54
CA ALA A 456 -11.05 -12.99 4.74
C ALA A 456 -12.30 -12.28 4.24
N SER A 457 -13.24 -13.03 3.66
CA SER A 457 -14.47 -12.47 3.09
C SER A 457 -15.65 -13.38 3.27
N VAL A 458 -16.74 -12.82 3.76
CA VAL A 458 -18.06 -13.47 3.84
C VAL A 458 -19.05 -12.61 3.07
N PRO A 459 -19.34 -12.97 1.81
CA PRO A 459 -20.28 -12.24 0.97
C PRO A 459 -21.75 -12.65 1.22
N TYR A 460 -22.64 -11.68 1.14
CA TYR A 460 -24.09 -11.79 1.33
C TYR A 460 -24.81 -11.22 0.10
N LEU A 461 -25.77 -11.97 -0.44
CA LEU A 461 -26.71 -11.47 -1.44
C LEU A 461 -27.83 -10.72 -0.73
N VAL A 462 -28.00 -9.46 -1.10
CA VAL A 462 -28.87 -8.52 -0.37
C VAL A 462 -29.87 -7.90 -1.33
N GLU A 463 -31.15 -7.93 -0.97
CA GLU A 463 -32.20 -7.21 -1.71
C GLU A 463 -32.01 -5.69 -1.54
N GLU A 464 -32.47 -4.91 -2.51
CA GLU A 464 -32.19 -3.47 -2.58
C GLU A 464 -32.65 -2.69 -1.34
N ASP A 465 -33.80 -3.03 -0.77
CA ASP A 465 -34.37 -2.40 0.42
C ASP A 465 -33.47 -2.60 1.66
N LEU A 466 -32.96 -3.82 1.84
CA LEU A 466 -32.02 -4.15 2.91
C LEU A 466 -30.65 -3.49 2.69
N GLY A 467 -30.21 -3.38 1.44
CA GLY A 467 -29.00 -2.65 1.04
C GLY A 467 -29.12 -1.16 1.39
N LYS A 468 -30.22 -0.52 1.00
CA LYS A 468 -30.52 0.89 1.35
C LYS A 468 -30.60 1.09 2.86
N LYS A 469 -31.23 0.16 3.60
CA LYS A 469 -31.26 0.18 5.06
C LYS A 469 -29.86 0.13 5.68
N LEU A 470 -28.95 -0.70 5.14
CA LEU A 470 -27.55 -0.71 5.58
C LEU A 470 -26.88 0.64 5.34
N MET A 471 -27.06 1.23 4.16
CA MET A 471 -26.48 2.54 3.83
C MET A 471 -27.02 3.68 4.70
N GLU A 472 -28.29 3.62 5.11
CA GLU A 472 -28.89 4.55 6.06
C GLU A 472 -28.27 4.41 7.45
N LEU A 473 -28.03 3.18 7.92
CA LEU A 473 -27.32 2.95 9.20
C LEU A 473 -25.86 3.43 9.16
N ILE A 474 -25.22 3.40 8.00
CA ILE A 474 -23.86 3.93 7.79
C ILE A 474 -23.90 5.46 7.76
N ARG A 475 -24.90 6.07 7.09
CA ARG A 475 -25.11 7.53 7.04
C ARG A 475 -25.16 8.13 8.45
N GLN A 476 -25.95 7.52 9.33
CA GLN A 476 -26.10 7.97 10.72
C GLN A 476 -24.75 7.99 11.46
N ASP A 477 -23.90 6.98 11.25
CA ASP A 477 -22.58 6.95 11.88
C ASP A 477 -21.61 7.97 11.26
N ILE A 478 -21.73 8.27 9.96
CA ILE A 478 -20.96 9.35 9.32
C ILE A 478 -21.32 10.69 9.97
N LEU A 479 -22.61 10.97 10.20
CA LEU A 479 -23.04 12.19 10.87
C LEU A 479 -22.52 12.26 12.31
N LEU A 480 -22.68 11.18 13.09
CA LEU A 480 -22.12 11.11 14.45
C LEU A 480 -20.59 11.27 14.48
N SER A 481 -19.90 10.74 13.48
CA SER A 481 -18.45 10.87 13.29
C SER A 481 -18.04 12.32 13.01
N ARG A 482 -18.83 13.07 12.22
CA ARG A 482 -18.59 14.49 11.92
C ARG A 482 -18.77 15.36 13.16
N GLU A 483 -19.73 15.03 14.02
CA GLU A 483 -19.96 15.72 15.30
C GLU A 483 -18.98 15.30 16.42
N GLY A 484 -18.12 14.31 16.17
CA GLY A 484 -17.13 13.82 17.15
C GLY A 484 -17.69 12.87 18.21
N PHE A 485 -18.93 12.38 18.01
CA PHE A 485 -19.63 11.50 18.94
C PHE A 485 -19.49 10.01 18.63
N LEU A 486 -18.98 9.65 17.44
CA LEU A 486 -18.63 8.25 17.17
C LEU A 486 -17.36 7.89 17.95
N ILE A 487 -17.35 6.76 18.65
CA ILE A 487 -16.17 6.30 19.40
C ILE A 487 -15.51 5.09 18.76
N PHE A 488 -14.24 4.83 19.10
CA PHE A 488 -13.49 3.64 18.73
C PHE A 488 -12.81 3.04 19.97
N GLN A 489 -13.03 1.75 20.19
CA GLN A 489 -12.45 0.97 21.29
C GLN A 489 -11.86 -0.31 20.75
N PHE A 490 -10.54 -0.42 20.77
CA PHE A 490 -9.80 -1.41 19.99
C PHE A 490 -10.26 -2.89 20.18
N PRO A 491 -10.54 -3.39 21.40
CA PRO A 491 -11.06 -4.75 21.58
C PRO A 491 -12.60 -4.86 21.67
N TRP A 492 -13.37 -3.76 21.79
CA TRP A 492 -14.83 -3.80 21.93
C TRP A 492 -15.54 -3.08 20.79
N GLU A 493 -15.70 -1.77 20.83
CA GLU A 493 -16.37 -0.98 19.78
C GLU A 493 -15.41 -0.56 18.65
N ASN A 494 -14.76 -1.54 18.04
CA ASN A 494 -13.80 -1.35 16.94
C ASN A 494 -14.45 -1.49 15.55
N CYS A 495 -13.59 -1.67 14.54
CA CYS A 495 -13.95 -1.83 13.15
C CYS A 495 -14.76 -3.10 12.85
N SER A 496 -14.40 -4.25 13.45
CA SER A 496 -15.11 -5.52 13.24
C SER A 496 -16.44 -5.58 14.01
N HIS A 497 -16.48 -5.03 15.23
CA HIS A 497 -17.74 -4.84 15.95
C HIS A 497 -18.71 -4.00 15.13
N TRP A 498 -18.25 -2.85 14.63
CA TRP A 498 -19.07 -1.96 13.80
C TRP A 498 -19.63 -2.69 12.58
N ALA A 499 -18.78 -3.37 11.80
CA ALA A 499 -19.21 -4.15 10.63
C ALA A 499 -20.30 -5.18 11.00
N HIS A 500 -20.06 -6.01 12.02
CA HIS A 500 -21.02 -7.02 12.46
C HIS A 500 -22.37 -6.41 12.87
N PHE A 501 -22.37 -5.36 13.70
CA PHE A 501 -23.61 -4.78 14.20
C PHE A 501 -24.41 -4.06 13.11
N LYS A 502 -23.74 -3.43 12.13
CA LYS A 502 -24.42 -2.81 10.99
C LYS A 502 -25.07 -3.86 10.10
N LEU A 503 -24.35 -4.93 9.77
CA LEU A 503 -24.92 -6.05 9.02
C LEU A 503 -26.09 -6.68 9.77
N LYS A 504 -25.93 -6.97 11.06
CA LYS A 504 -26.97 -7.58 11.89
C LYS A 504 -28.23 -6.72 12.00
N ALA A 505 -28.08 -5.40 12.11
CA ALA A 505 -29.20 -4.47 12.17
C ALA A 505 -29.94 -4.36 10.83
N ALA A 506 -29.21 -4.39 9.70
CA ALA A 506 -29.79 -4.36 8.37
C ALA A 506 -30.46 -5.69 8.00
N LEU A 507 -29.69 -6.79 7.99
CA LEU A 507 -30.02 -8.10 7.43
C LEU A 507 -30.68 -9.06 8.44
N GLY A 508 -30.57 -8.77 9.74
CA GLY A 508 -31.22 -9.54 10.80
C GLY A 508 -30.36 -10.66 11.41
N LYS A 509 -30.78 -11.11 12.61
CA LYS A 509 -30.02 -12.05 13.46
C LYS A 509 -29.99 -13.49 12.93
N LYS A 510 -30.92 -13.87 12.06
CA LYS A 510 -30.97 -15.23 11.49
C LYS A 510 -29.83 -15.46 10.49
N ILE A 511 -29.46 -14.41 9.76
CA ILE A 511 -28.43 -14.47 8.72
C ILE A 511 -27.06 -14.10 9.30
N ILE A 512 -27.01 -13.08 10.17
CA ILE A 512 -25.74 -12.53 10.67
C ILE A 512 -25.37 -13.10 12.04
N VAL A 513 -24.41 -14.03 12.00
CA VAL A 513 -23.72 -14.57 13.18
C VAL A 513 -22.49 -13.71 13.49
N ASN A 514 -22.06 -13.69 14.75
CA ASN A 514 -20.89 -12.91 15.15
C ASN A 514 -19.60 -13.69 14.89
N HIS A 515 -18.96 -13.42 13.76
CA HIS A 515 -17.72 -14.11 13.35
C HIS A 515 -16.46 -13.56 14.00
N TYR A 516 -16.53 -12.37 14.60
CA TYR A 516 -15.36 -11.70 15.18
C TYR A 516 -15.17 -11.94 16.68
N LYS A 517 -16.23 -12.36 17.36
CA LYS A 517 -16.22 -12.48 18.83
C LYS A 517 -15.34 -13.64 19.28
N LEU A 518 -14.41 -13.33 20.18
CA LEU A 518 -13.46 -14.28 20.74
C LEU A 518 -13.16 -13.91 22.18
N SER A 519 -12.89 -14.91 23.03
CA SER A 519 -12.31 -14.71 24.35
C SER A 519 -10.91 -14.10 24.25
N ILE A 520 -10.62 -13.05 25.02
CA ILE A 520 -9.31 -12.36 24.99
C ILE A 520 -8.16 -13.30 25.33
N LEU A 521 -8.40 -14.40 26.05
CA LEU A 521 -7.36 -15.39 26.39
C LEU A 521 -7.11 -16.42 25.29
N LYS A 522 -7.96 -16.46 24.25
CA LYS A 522 -7.78 -17.31 23.06
C LYS A 522 -6.96 -16.62 21.96
N ILE A 523 -6.56 -15.36 22.16
CA ILE A 523 -5.66 -14.67 21.23
C ILE A 523 -4.29 -15.37 21.19
N THR A 524 -3.62 -15.28 20.05
CA THR A 524 -2.29 -15.87 19.82
C THR A 524 -1.33 -14.78 19.34
N PRO A 525 -0.89 -13.88 20.23
CA PRO A 525 -0.11 -12.73 19.83
C PRO A 525 1.26 -13.15 19.30
N SER A 526 1.68 -12.54 18.21
CA SER A 526 3.03 -12.58 17.66
C SER A 526 4.01 -11.85 18.57
N ASN A 527 3.55 -10.82 19.32
CA ASN A 527 4.38 -10.10 20.28
C ASN A 527 4.75 -10.99 21.49
N PRO A 528 6.04 -11.22 21.78
CA PRO A 528 6.46 -12.11 22.87
C PRO A 528 6.00 -11.67 24.27
N VAL A 529 5.89 -10.37 24.52
CA VAL A 529 5.45 -9.83 25.83
C VAL A 529 3.97 -10.09 26.03
N LEU A 530 3.13 -9.72 25.05
CA LEU A 530 1.69 -10.01 25.11
C LEU A 530 1.42 -11.51 25.18
N LYS A 531 2.17 -12.32 24.42
CA LYS A 531 2.07 -13.79 24.47
C LYS A 531 2.38 -14.34 25.86
N LYS A 532 3.40 -13.84 26.55
CA LYS A 532 3.73 -14.22 27.93
C LYS A 532 2.63 -13.80 28.91
N LEU A 533 2.08 -12.59 28.76
CA LEU A 533 0.97 -12.09 29.59
C LEU A 533 -0.27 -12.97 29.44
N VAL A 534 -0.72 -13.22 28.21
CA VAL A 534 -1.86 -14.09 27.92
C VAL A 534 -1.63 -15.48 28.52
N LYS A 535 -0.47 -16.10 28.24
CA LYS A 535 -0.12 -17.42 28.78
C LYS A 535 -0.07 -17.45 30.31
N GLY A 536 0.40 -16.37 30.93
CA GLY A 536 0.43 -16.22 32.39
C GLY A 536 -0.97 -16.17 32.99
N VAL A 537 -1.85 -15.32 32.45
CA VAL A 537 -3.25 -15.23 32.90
C VAL A 537 -3.99 -16.54 32.67
N SER A 538 -3.83 -17.18 31.51
CA SER A 538 -4.50 -18.46 31.18
C SER A 538 -4.12 -19.63 32.09
N ARG A 539 -3.00 -19.54 32.82
CA ARG A 539 -2.57 -20.56 33.81
C ARG A 539 -3.22 -20.37 35.19
N THR A 540 -3.83 -19.22 35.46
CA THR A 540 -4.56 -18.98 36.71
C THR A 540 -5.94 -19.65 36.67
N PRO A 541 -6.60 -19.90 37.80
CA PRO A 541 -7.99 -20.38 37.83
C PRO A 541 -8.94 -19.44 37.06
N LYS A 542 -9.90 -19.98 36.30
CA LYS A 542 -10.84 -19.21 35.45
C LYS A 542 -11.54 -18.06 36.19
N LYS A 543 -11.92 -18.28 37.46
CA LYS A 543 -12.54 -17.26 38.33
C LYS A 543 -11.69 -16.00 38.51
N ILE A 544 -10.37 -16.10 38.34
CA ILE A 544 -9.41 -14.99 38.50
C ILE A 544 -9.13 -14.28 37.17
N HIS A 545 -9.52 -14.87 36.02
CA HIS A 545 -9.24 -14.26 34.71
C HIS A 545 -9.88 -12.88 34.58
N PRO A 546 -11.20 -12.68 34.81
CA PRO A 546 -11.80 -11.36 34.66
C PRO A 546 -11.19 -10.28 35.55
N PRO A 547 -10.97 -10.46 36.88
CA PRO A 547 -10.38 -9.41 37.70
C PRO A 547 -8.93 -9.10 37.32
N LEU A 548 -8.13 -10.10 36.96
CA LEU A 548 -6.73 -9.88 36.56
C LEU A 548 -6.62 -9.11 35.24
N ILE A 549 -7.47 -9.46 34.26
CA ILE A 549 -7.57 -8.72 33.00
C ILE A 549 -8.01 -7.27 33.30
N LYS A 550 -9.08 -7.07 34.07
CA LYS A 550 -9.54 -5.72 34.45
C LYS A 550 -8.44 -4.89 35.11
N PHE A 551 -7.69 -5.49 36.03
CA PHE A 551 -6.56 -4.84 36.70
C PHE A 551 -5.51 -4.37 35.71
N VAL A 552 -5.00 -5.28 34.85
CA VAL A 552 -3.99 -4.94 33.82
C VAL A 552 -4.48 -3.79 32.96
N LEU A 553 -5.72 -3.87 32.48
CA LEU A 553 -6.29 -2.90 31.55
C LEU A 553 -6.54 -1.52 32.20
N PHE A 554 -6.87 -1.49 33.49
CA PHE A 554 -7.01 -0.25 34.26
C PHE A 554 -5.71 0.56 34.30
N PHE A 555 -4.59 -0.09 34.61
CA PHE A 555 -3.28 0.57 34.64
C PHE A 555 -2.84 1.11 33.27
N PHE A 556 -3.38 0.57 32.18
CA PHE A 556 -3.08 1.04 30.82
C PHE A 556 -4.09 2.04 30.25
N GLY A 557 -5.04 2.53 31.05
CA GLY A 557 -5.88 3.68 30.70
C GLY A 557 -7.30 3.35 30.30
N SER A 558 -7.82 2.16 30.64
CA SER A 558 -9.22 1.77 30.34
C SER A 558 -10.26 2.68 31.02
N PHE A 559 -9.87 3.45 32.04
CA PHE A 559 -10.73 4.42 32.72
C PHE A 559 -10.97 5.71 31.94
N ARG A 560 -10.18 5.99 30.88
CA ARG A 560 -10.34 7.21 30.08
C ARG A 560 -11.70 7.19 29.40
N LYS A 561 -12.42 8.29 29.54
CA LYS A 561 -13.77 8.47 29.02
C LYS A 561 -13.77 9.31 27.74
N LYS A 562 -14.77 9.11 26.91
CA LYS A 562 -15.11 9.95 25.77
C LYS A 562 -16.64 10.07 25.71
N GLU A 563 -17.11 11.27 25.37
CA GLU A 563 -18.53 11.50 25.12
C GLU A 563 -18.94 10.86 23.80
N THR A 564 -20.17 10.35 23.76
CA THR A 564 -20.79 9.75 22.60
C THR A 564 -22.29 10.04 22.63
N MET A 565 -22.98 9.82 21.52
CA MET A 565 -24.41 9.99 21.41
C MET A 565 -25.05 8.61 21.29
N GLU A 566 -25.91 8.24 22.24
CA GLU A 566 -26.68 6.99 22.18
C GLU A 566 -28.16 7.30 22.27
N LYS A 567 -28.93 6.90 21.26
CA LYS A 567 -30.38 7.11 21.20
C LYS A 567 -30.81 8.58 21.40
N GLY A 568 -29.97 9.53 20.99
CA GLY A 568 -30.23 10.96 21.11
C GLY A 568 -29.81 11.59 22.44
N GLU A 569 -29.18 10.82 23.34
CA GLU A 569 -28.65 11.32 24.61
C GLU A 569 -27.12 11.28 24.63
N LEU A 570 -26.51 12.33 25.20
CA LEU A 570 -25.07 12.37 25.45
C LEU A 570 -24.73 11.41 26.59
N THR A 571 -23.86 10.44 26.31
CA THR A 571 -23.38 9.47 27.29
C THR A 571 -21.85 9.44 27.32
N GLU A 572 -21.29 9.13 28.50
CA GLU A 572 -19.85 8.90 28.62
C GLU A 572 -19.55 7.40 28.46
N LYS A 573 -18.62 7.08 27.55
CA LYS A 573 -18.10 5.72 27.42
C LYS A 573 -16.63 5.63 27.81
N SER A 574 -16.31 4.54 28.50
CA SER A 574 -14.95 4.10 28.78
C SER A 574 -14.88 2.59 28.69
N MET A 575 -13.68 2.09 28.45
CA MET A 575 -13.42 0.65 28.42
C MET A 575 -13.73 -0.01 29.76
N SER A 576 -13.51 0.70 30.87
CA SER A 576 -13.80 0.23 32.23
C SER A 576 -15.30 -0.03 32.50
N ARG A 577 -16.22 0.65 31.80
CA ARG A 577 -17.67 0.41 31.92
C ARG A 577 -18.09 -0.88 31.24
N VAL A 578 -17.48 -1.21 30.10
CA VAL A 578 -17.73 -2.48 29.38
C VAL A 578 -17.45 -3.69 30.28
N PHE A 579 -16.43 -3.58 31.14
CA PHE A 579 -16.10 -4.60 32.14
C PHE A 579 -17.09 -4.76 33.29
N LYS A 580 -17.89 -3.74 33.60
CA LYS A 580 -18.92 -3.87 34.64
C LYS A 580 -20.14 -4.65 34.12
N GLN A 581 -20.38 -4.62 32.81
CA GLN A 581 -21.47 -5.32 32.15
C GLN A 581 -21.12 -6.76 31.76
N SER A 582 -19.84 -7.10 31.65
CA SER A 582 -19.40 -8.49 31.47
C SER A 582 -19.57 -9.27 32.79
N THR A 583 -20.71 -9.94 32.95
CA THR A 583 -21.03 -10.83 34.08
C THR A 583 -20.57 -12.28 33.87
N GLY A 584 -19.93 -12.57 32.74
CA GLY A 584 -19.47 -13.91 32.36
C GLY A 584 -18.12 -14.33 32.94
N GLU A 585 -17.85 -15.63 32.90
CA GLU A 585 -16.55 -16.22 33.30
C GLU A 585 -15.39 -15.83 32.36
N GLU A 586 -15.68 -15.28 31.18
CA GLU A 586 -14.68 -14.88 30.18
C GLU A 586 -14.86 -13.42 29.72
N VAL A 587 -13.74 -12.77 29.41
CA VAL A 587 -13.72 -11.43 28.79
C VAL A 587 -13.67 -11.61 27.27
N GLU A 588 -14.74 -11.24 26.59
CA GLU A 588 -14.85 -11.35 25.13
C GLU A 588 -14.48 -10.04 24.44
N ILE A 589 -13.87 -10.15 23.25
CA ILE A 589 -13.43 -9.05 22.39
C ILE A 589 -13.90 -9.31 20.95
N TYR A 590 -13.86 -8.27 20.11
CA TYR A 590 -14.11 -8.38 18.67
C TYR A 590 -12.78 -8.34 17.94
N LEU A 591 -12.41 -9.42 17.27
CA LEU A 591 -11.12 -9.54 16.61
C LEU A 591 -11.29 -9.87 15.12
N PRO A 592 -10.90 -8.98 14.19
CA PRO A 592 -11.02 -9.24 12.76
C PRO A 592 -10.40 -10.58 12.34
N GLY A 593 -9.24 -10.93 12.89
CA GLY A 593 -8.53 -12.18 12.57
C GLY A 593 -9.29 -13.47 12.90
N ASN A 594 -10.33 -13.41 13.75
CA ASN A 594 -11.17 -14.57 14.07
C ASN A 594 -12.03 -15.00 12.88
N LEU A 595 -12.40 -14.06 12.00
CA LEU A 595 -13.09 -14.37 10.74
C LEU A 595 -12.26 -15.33 9.88
N HIS A 596 -10.94 -15.12 9.81
CA HIS A 596 -10.05 -16.02 9.07
C HIS A 596 -10.08 -17.44 9.65
N GLU A 597 -10.01 -17.58 10.97
CA GLU A 597 -10.03 -18.91 11.61
C GLU A 597 -11.37 -19.59 11.40
N LYS A 598 -12.49 -18.86 11.46
CA LYS A 598 -13.82 -19.41 11.18
C LYS A 598 -13.96 -19.96 9.75
N ILE A 599 -13.39 -19.29 8.77
CA ILE A 599 -13.36 -19.78 7.38
C ILE A 599 -12.42 -21.00 7.27
N LYS A 600 -11.24 -20.98 7.88
CA LYS A 600 -10.30 -22.12 7.86
C LYS A 600 -10.89 -23.37 8.52
N GLU A 601 -11.65 -23.19 9.60
CA GLU A 601 -12.36 -24.26 10.32
C GLU A 601 -13.55 -24.82 9.52
N GLY A 602 -13.91 -24.21 8.39
CA GLY A 602 -15.11 -24.58 7.62
C GLY A 602 -16.43 -24.24 8.32
N SER A 603 -16.38 -23.46 9.40
CA SER A 603 -17.57 -23.10 10.20
C SER A 603 -18.47 -22.08 9.51
N ILE A 604 -17.94 -21.34 8.53
CA ILE A 604 -18.67 -20.39 7.70
C ILE A 604 -18.18 -20.48 6.26
N VAL A 605 -19.09 -20.26 5.32
CA VAL A 605 -18.73 -20.16 3.89
C VAL A 605 -18.12 -18.79 3.63
N GLY A 606 -16.87 -18.79 3.18
CA GLY A 606 -16.13 -17.57 2.90
C GLY A 606 -14.85 -17.85 2.10
N THR A 607 -14.15 -16.80 1.73
CA THR A 607 -12.92 -16.88 0.92
C THR A 607 -11.74 -16.30 1.68
N LEU A 608 -10.60 -16.98 1.61
CA LEU A 608 -9.30 -16.48 2.07
C LEU A 608 -8.42 -16.15 0.87
N SER A 609 -7.79 -14.99 0.86
CA SER A 609 -6.87 -14.58 -0.19
C SER A 609 -5.68 -13.80 0.36
N VAL A 610 -4.63 -13.63 -0.44
CA VAL A 610 -3.54 -12.70 -0.15
C VAL A 610 -3.73 -11.44 -0.96
N GLY A 611 -3.75 -10.32 -0.28
CA GLY A 611 -4.08 -9.04 -0.88
C GLY A 611 -5.56 -8.92 -1.25
N PRO A 612 -5.95 -7.74 -1.75
CA PRO A 612 -7.32 -7.43 -2.15
C PRO A 612 -7.60 -8.04 -3.52
N PHE A 613 -7.95 -9.33 -3.54
CA PHE A 613 -8.43 -10.12 -4.69
C PHE A 613 -7.54 -10.17 -5.94
N VAL A 614 -7.33 -11.40 -6.39
CA VAL A 614 -6.55 -11.76 -7.57
C VAL A 614 -7.30 -11.27 -8.82
N GLN A 615 -6.97 -10.10 -9.36
CA GLN A 615 -7.13 -9.91 -10.82
C GLN A 615 -6.10 -10.80 -11.51
N PRO A 616 -6.45 -11.53 -12.58
CA PRO A 616 -5.52 -12.35 -13.33
C PRO A 616 -4.38 -11.54 -13.95
#